data_AF-A0A3A8GZE0-F1
#
_entry.id   AF-A0A3A8GZE0-F1
#
_cell.length_a   1.000
_cell.length_b   1.000
_cell.length_c   1.000
_cell.angle_alpha   90.00
_cell.angle_beta   90.00
_cell.angle_gamma   90.00
#
_symmetry.space_group_name_H-M   'P 1'
#
loop_
_entity.id
_entity.type
_entity.pdbx_description
1 polymer ?
#
loop_
_entity_poly.entity_id
_entity_poly.type
_entity_poly.pdbx_seq_one_letter_code
_entity_poly.pdbx_strand_id
1 'polypeptide(L)'
;MASGLTASTGRYTWTVPNESSTAVRVRVADAARADVADVSDGAFTLTRPTQQVFINEYLAQPLNGPAGTPDYDQQFVEIYNAGPGLVDLSGWKIHDAKSYSGAEAARHTFVSGTVLPAGKAYVVYSGSSAVPVGAQYATYANNNGFGLRFDRGMNQQGAGDIVYLVRADGTVQDSHSYQSASVDVYPGYSFNRNPDASAMGDWDYCINLGYDYSTPGRRANGSAF
;
A
#
# COMPACT_ATOMS: atom_id res chain seq x y z
N MET A 1 9.49 -24.34 8.08
CA MET A 1 9.53 -25.31 9.20
C MET A 1 10.89 -25.21 9.86
N ALA A 2 10.95 -25.20 11.19
CA ALA A 2 12.22 -25.28 11.90
C ALA A 2 12.69 -26.75 11.97
N SER A 3 14.00 -26.98 11.89
CA SER A 3 14.61 -28.31 12.00
C SER A 3 15.86 -28.25 12.89
N GLY A 4 16.31 -29.40 13.39
CA GLY A 4 17.53 -29.49 14.23
C GLY A 4 17.37 -28.98 15.66
N LEU A 5 16.14 -28.83 16.15
CA LEU A 5 15.85 -28.41 17.53
C LEU A 5 15.95 -29.60 18.48
N THR A 6 16.76 -29.48 19.54
CA THR A 6 16.81 -30.50 20.59
C THR A 6 15.57 -30.39 21.47
N ALA A 7 14.82 -31.49 21.62
CA ALA A 7 13.59 -31.53 22.42
C ALA A 7 13.80 -31.07 23.88
N SER A 8 14.99 -31.29 24.45
CA SER A 8 15.36 -30.84 25.80
C SER A 8 15.35 -29.31 25.98
N THR A 9 15.32 -28.54 24.88
CA THR A 9 15.20 -27.08 24.92
C THR A 9 13.82 -26.64 25.43
N GLY A 10 12.78 -27.45 25.24
CA GLY A 10 11.41 -27.23 25.73
C GLY A 10 10.66 -26.03 25.16
N ARG A 11 11.31 -25.22 24.31
CA ARG A 11 10.74 -24.01 23.71
C ARG A 11 11.39 -23.69 22.36
N TYR A 12 10.65 -22.97 21.53
CA TYR A 12 11.14 -22.44 20.26
C TYR A 12 10.68 -20.98 20.10
N THR A 13 11.59 -20.10 19.72
CA THR A 13 11.24 -18.73 19.37
C THR A 13 10.74 -18.71 17.93
N TRP A 14 9.46 -18.38 17.77
CA TRP A 14 8.81 -18.31 16.47
C TRP A 14 8.55 -16.85 16.09
N THR A 15 8.96 -16.47 14.88
CA THR A 15 8.48 -15.23 14.25
C THR A 15 7.05 -15.46 13.75
N VAL A 16 6.08 -14.88 14.45
CA VAL A 16 4.67 -14.97 14.09
C VAL A 16 4.45 -14.38 12.68
N PRO A 17 3.85 -15.13 11.74
CA PRO A 17 3.51 -14.63 10.42
C PRO A 17 2.57 -13.44 10.46
N ASN A 18 2.75 -12.53 9.50
CA ASN A 18 2.02 -11.27 9.44
C ASN A 18 0.72 -11.39 8.61
N GLU A 19 -0.03 -12.45 8.86
CA GLU A 19 -1.25 -12.84 8.15
C GLU A 19 -2.37 -13.15 9.16
N SER A 20 -3.63 -12.96 8.74
CA SER A 20 -4.78 -13.38 9.55
C SER A 20 -5.21 -14.77 9.14
N SER A 21 -5.39 -15.68 10.10
CA SER A 21 -5.91 -17.03 9.85
C SER A 21 -6.54 -17.60 11.11
N THR A 22 -7.68 -18.27 10.95
CA THR A 22 -8.37 -19.01 12.03
C THR A 22 -8.05 -20.51 12.00
N ALA A 23 -7.23 -20.96 11.04
CA ALA A 23 -6.94 -22.37 10.78
C ALA A 23 -5.52 -22.79 11.20
N VAL A 24 -4.81 -21.95 11.95
CA VAL A 24 -3.40 -22.18 12.28
C VAL A 24 -3.26 -23.27 13.34
N ARG A 25 -2.32 -24.19 13.11
CA ARG A 25 -1.96 -25.27 14.04
C ARG A 25 -0.45 -25.35 14.19
N VAL A 26 0.01 -25.79 15.36
CA VAL A 26 1.42 -26.14 15.57
C VAL A 26 1.57 -27.65 15.44
N ARG A 27 2.59 -28.11 14.71
CA ARG A 27 3.00 -29.51 14.63
C ARG A 27 4.43 -29.66 15.11
N VAL A 28 4.66 -30.65 15.95
CA VAL A 28 6.00 -31.11 16.35
C VAL A 28 6.18 -32.53 15.85
N ALA A 29 7.33 -32.85 15.28
CA ALA A 29 7.65 -34.20 14.84
C ALA A 29 9.11 -34.52 15.14
N ASP A 30 9.38 -35.78 15.45
CA ASP A 30 10.73 -36.32 15.50
C ASP A 30 11.39 -36.18 14.10
N ALA A 31 12.65 -35.77 14.09
CA ALA A 31 13.37 -35.46 12.85
C ALA A 31 13.64 -36.70 11.98
N ALA A 32 13.76 -37.89 12.59
CA ALA A 32 14.00 -39.15 11.91
C ALA A 32 12.73 -39.97 11.72
N ARG A 33 11.68 -39.70 12.50
CA ARG A 33 10.43 -40.48 12.55
C ARG A 33 9.20 -39.58 12.45
N ALA A 34 8.73 -39.34 11.23
CA ALA A 34 7.60 -38.45 10.99
C ALA A 34 6.25 -38.96 11.56
N ASP A 35 6.15 -40.25 11.85
CA ASP A 35 5.05 -40.93 12.54
C ASP A 35 5.04 -40.64 14.06
N VAL A 36 6.19 -40.25 14.62
CA VAL A 36 6.29 -39.72 15.99
C VAL A 36 6.10 -38.21 15.91
N ALA A 37 4.84 -37.80 15.85
CA ALA A 37 4.44 -36.41 15.75
C ALA A 37 3.21 -36.12 16.58
N ASP A 38 3.05 -34.86 16.93
CA ASP A 38 1.88 -34.33 17.58
C ASP A 38 1.47 -33.01 16.94
N VAL A 39 0.17 -32.71 16.96
CA VAL A 39 -0.43 -31.50 16.41
C VAL A 39 -1.35 -30.91 17.47
N SER A 40 -1.36 -29.59 17.60
CA SER A 40 -2.28 -28.92 18.53
C SER A 40 -3.74 -29.39 18.32
N ASP A 41 -4.41 -29.73 19.42
CA ASP A 41 -5.78 -30.26 19.43
C ASP A 41 -6.75 -29.33 18.68
N GLY A 42 -6.62 -28.03 18.94
CA GLY A 42 -7.37 -26.97 18.30
C GLY A 42 -6.53 -26.18 17.30
N ALA A 43 -7.24 -25.50 16.40
CA ALA A 43 -6.67 -24.35 15.71
C ALA A 43 -6.64 -23.15 16.67
N PHE A 44 -5.67 -22.26 16.46
CA PHE A 44 -5.66 -20.95 17.08
C PHE A 44 -5.71 -19.86 16.01
N THR A 45 -6.11 -18.66 16.43
CA THR A 45 -6.23 -17.52 15.53
C THR A 45 -4.93 -16.74 15.52
N LEU A 46 -4.39 -16.52 14.33
CA LEU A 46 -3.52 -15.38 14.07
C LEU A 46 -4.41 -14.22 13.65
N THR A 47 -4.36 -13.14 14.41
CA THR A 47 -4.97 -11.87 14.02
C THR A 47 -3.86 -10.93 13.63
N ARG A 48 -3.79 -10.63 12.33
CA ARG A 48 -3.01 -9.47 11.88
C ARG A 48 -3.63 -8.24 12.56
N PRO A 49 -2.83 -7.32 13.11
CA PRO A 49 -3.35 -6.03 13.52
C PRO A 49 -4.18 -5.45 12.37
N THR A 50 -5.29 -4.78 12.68
CA THR A 50 -6.08 -4.04 11.69
C THR A 50 -5.15 -3.25 10.79
N GLN A 51 -5.49 -3.15 9.50
CA GLN A 51 -4.69 -2.47 8.49
C GLN A 51 -4.49 -1.00 8.88
N GLN A 52 -3.42 -0.69 9.63
CA GLN A 52 -3.20 0.66 10.16
C GLN A 52 -2.81 1.62 9.06
N VAL A 53 -1.95 1.18 8.14
CA VAL A 53 -1.53 1.94 6.96
C VAL A 53 -2.20 1.40 5.71
N PHE A 54 -2.87 2.25 4.94
CA PHE A 54 -3.56 1.86 3.71
C PHE A 54 -3.48 3.00 2.70
N ILE A 55 -3.81 2.73 1.45
CA ILE A 55 -3.88 3.76 0.41
C ILE A 55 -5.17 4.56 0.66
N ASN A 56 -5.01 5.85 0.94
CA ASN A 56 -6.12 6.76 1.19
C ASN A 56 -6.60 7.44 -0.09
N GLU A 57 -5.66 7.93 -0.88
CA GLU A 57 -5.94 8.67 -2.10
C GLU A 57 -4.87 8.34 -3.16
N TYR A 58 -5.23 8.27 -4.43
CA TYR A 58 -4.23 8.27 -5.50
C TYR A 58 -4.77 8.85 -6.80
N LEU A 59 -3.88 9.51 -7.54
CA LEU A 59 -4.20 10.12 -8.83
C LEU A 59 -3.67 9.25 -9.97
N ALA A 60 -4.56 8.50 -10.59
CA ALA A 60 -4.23 7.63 -11.72
C ALA A 60 -3.83 8.45 -12.97
N GLN A 61 -4.49 9.58 -13.21
CA GLN A 61 -4.23 10.44 -14.36
C GLN A 61 -4.26 11.91 -13.95
N PRO A 62 -3.20 12.69 -14.18
CA PRO A 62 -3.19 14.11 -13.87
C PRO A 62 -4.04 14.90 -14.87
N LEU A 63 -4.40 16.13 -14.50
CA LEU A 63 -5.04 17.06 -15.43
C LEU A 63 -4.11 17.34 -16.62
N ASN A 64 -4.70 17.51 -17.80
CA ASN A 64 -3.97 18.04 -18.94
C ASN A 64 -3.64 19.51 -18.66
N GLY A 65 -2.37 19.90 -18.83
CA GLY A 65 -1.99 21.30 -18.80
C GLY A 65 -2.62 22.08 -19.96
N PRO A 66 -2.46 23.41 -19.99
CA PRO A 66 -3.03 24.28 -21.03
C PRO A 66 -2.64 23.91 -22.47
N ALA A 67 -1.46 23.29 -22.65
CA ALA A 67 -0.97 22.81 -23.94
C ALA A 67 -1.48 21.40 -24.33
N GLY A 68 -2.37 20.81 -23.52
CA GLY A 68 -2.92 19.46 -23.73
C GLY A 68 -2.01 18.31 -23.28
N THR A 69 -0.80 18.60 -22.82
CA THR A 69 0.11 17.60 -22.26
C THR A 69 -0.16 17.41 -20.76
N PRO A 70 -0.44 16.18 -20.28
CA PRO A 70 -0.52 15.90 -18.85
C PRO A 70 0.82 16.13 -18.16
N ASP A 71 0.79 16.74 -16.98
CA ASP A 71 1.95 16.85 -16.10
C ASP A 71 2.04 15.60 -15.23
N TYR A 72 2.79 14.60 -15.70
CA TYR A 72 2.91 13.30 -15.06
C TYR A 72 3.61 13.32 -13.71
N ASP A 73 4.28 14.41 -13.34
CA ASP A 73 4.85 14.55 -12.00
C ASP A 73 3.75 14.65 -10.94
N GLN A 74 2.55 15.13 -11.32
CA GLN A 74 1.41 15.33 -10.41
C GLN A 74 0.68 14.04 -10.04
N GLN A 75 0.91 12.91 -10.72
CA GLN A 75 0.41 11.64 -10.22
C GLN A 75 0.94 11.42 -8.80
N PHE A 76 0.12 10.85 -7.92
CA PHE A 76 0.53 10.57 -6.56
C PHE A 76 -0.16 9.34 -6.00
N VAL A 77 0.42 8.82 -4.91
CA VAL A 77 -0.20 7.89 -3.99
C VAL A 77 -0.06 8.47 -2.59
N GLU A 78 -1.17 8.59 -1.88
CA GLU A 78 -1.25 8.94 -0.48
C GLU A 78 -1.58 7.70 0.33
N ILE A 79 -0.79 7.47 1.38
CA ILE A 79 -1.07 6.46 2.39
C ILE A 79 -1.41 7.14 3.71
N TYR A 80 -2.35 6.58 4.47
CA TYR A 80 -2.77 7.11 5.77
C TYR A 80 -2.56 6.08 6.88
N ASN A 81 -2.08 6.54 8.04
CA ASN A 81 -1.95 5.72 9.24
C ASN A 81 -3.11 5.99 10.22
N ALA A 82 -4.12 5.11 10.19
CA ALA A 82 -5.23 5.08 11.16
C ALA A 82 -4.88 4.37 12.48
N GLY A 83 -3.66 3.83 12.60
CA GLY A 83 -3.17 3.17 13.80
C GLY A 83 -2.91 4.14 14.96
N PRO A 84 -2.81 3.62 16.19
CA PRO A 84 -2.59 4.42 17.39
C PRO A 84 -1.13 4.89 17.56
N GLY A 85 -0.21 4.44 16.71
CA GLY A 85 1.23 4.69 16.86
C GLY A 85 1.93 4.92 15.54
N LEU A 86 3.21 5.30 15.64
CA LEU A 86 4.10 5.48 14.51
C LEU A 86 4.41 4.13 13.83
N VAL A 87 4.44 4.13 12.50
CA VAL A 87 4.78 2.96 11.68
C VAL A 87 6.07 3.24 10.92
N ASP A 88 7.01 2.29 10.97
CA ASP A 88 8.22 2.28 10.13
C ASP A 88 7.88 1.73 8.74
N LEU A 89 8.08 2.56 7.72
CA LEU A 89 7.84 2.24 6.31
C LEU A 89 9.11 1.78 5.60
N SER A 90 10.25 1.66 6.29
CA SER A 90 11.53 1.26 5.69
C SER A 90 11.39 0.02 4.81
N GLY A 91 11.73 0.14 3.52
CA GLY A 91 11.69 -0.96 2.55
C GLY A 91 10.31 -1.34 2.04
N TRP A 92 9.23 -0.70 2.52
CA TRP A 92 7.92 -0.77 1.88
C TRP A 92 8.01 -0.20 0.47
N LYS A 93 7.09 -0.60 -0.39
CA LYS A 93 7.12 -0.27 -1.81
C LYS A 93 5.74 0.11 -2.32
N ILE A 94 5.75 0.95 -3.34
CA ILE A 94 4.60 1.20 -4.20
C ILE A 94 4.89 0.50 -5.53
N HIS A 95 3.90 -0.25 -6.00
CA HIS A 95 3.94 -0.91 -7.30
C HIS A 95 2.69 -0.58 -8.11
N ASP A 96 2.86 -0.68 -9.42
CA ASP A 96 1.78 -0.91 -10.39
C ASP A 96 1.70 -2.41 -10.76
N ALA A 97 0.86 -2.78 -11.74
CA ALA A 97 0.78 -4.16 -12.21
C ALA A 97 2.14 -4.73 -12.68
N LYS A 98 2.85 -3.97 -13.54
CA LYS A 98 4.09 -4.42 -14.18
C LYS A 98 5.23 -4.57 -13.17
N SER A 99 5.38 -3.60 -12.27
CA SER A 99 6.42 -3.68 -11.25
C SER A 99 6.11 -4.70 -10.15
N TYR A 100 4.84 -4.95 -9.84
CA TYR A 100 4.48 -6.00 -8.86
C TYR A 100 4.75 -7.41 -9.41
N SER A 101 4.46 -7.65 -10.69
CA SER A 101 4.79 -8.93 -11.36
C SER A 101 6.29 -9.18 -11.52
N GLY A 102 7.14 -8.19 -11.24
CA GLY A 102 8.59 -8.27 -11.40
C GLY A 102 9.10 -7.95 -12.80
N ALA A 103 8.22 -7.54 -13.72
CA ALA A 103 8.62 -7.11 -15.07
C ALA A 103 9.38 -5.78 -15.06
N GLU A 104 9.11 -4.92 -14.07
CA GLU A 104 9.80 -3.65 -13.86
C GLU A 104 10.20 -3.48 -12.38
N ALA A 105 11.10 -2.55 -12.09
CA ALA A 105 11.41 -2.18 -10.70
C ALA A 105 10.21 -1.50 -10.03
N ALA A 106 10.14 -1.58 -8.70
CA ALA A 106 9.12 -0.89 -7.90
C ALA A 106 9.00 0.59 -8.27
N ARG A 107 7.79 1.14 -8.25
CA ARG A 107 7.52 2.55 -8.56
C ARG A 107 8.11 3.48 -7.50
N HIS A 108 8.07 3.05 -6.24
CA HIS A 108 8.77 3.72 -5.14
C HIS A 108 9.20 2.69 -4.11
N THR A 109 10.35 2.90 -3.47
CA THR A 109 10.77 2.20 -2.26
C THR A 109 11.01 3.21 -1.16
N PHE A 110 10.28 3.12 -0.06
CA PHE A 110 10.46 3.98 1.10
C PHE A 110 11.86 3.73 1.70
N VAL A 111 12.66 4.78 1.78
CA VAL A 111 14.05 4.69 2.25
C VAL A 111 14.12 4.34 3.75
N SER A 112 15.23 3.77 4.18
CA SER A 112 15.42 3.41 5.59
C SER A 112 15.26 4.63 6.51
N GLY A 113 14.52 4.47 7.61
CA GLY A 113 14.18 5.53 8.55
C GLY A 113 12.93 6.33 8.19
N THR A 114 12.23 6.00 7.08
CA THR A 114 10.93 6.63 6.76
C THR A 114 9.90 6.16 7.78
N VAL A 115 9.34 7.10 8.53
CA VAL A 115 8.32 6.83 9.55
C VAL A 115 7.04 7.62 9.28
N LEU A 116 5.90 7.00 9.56
CA LEU A 116 4.57 7.62 9.45
C LEU A 116 3.89 7.64 10.82
N PRO A 117 3.77 8.81 11.48
CA PRO A 117 3.07 8.94 12.75
C PRO A 117 1.58 8.58 12.66
N ALA A 118 0.96 8.29 13.81
CA ALA A 118 -0.47 8.08 13.92
C ALA A 118 -1.26 9.31 13.44
N GLY A 119 -2.33 9.07 12.69
CA GLY A 119 -3.23 10.11 12.19
C GLY A 119 -2.61 11.00 11.12
N LYS A 120 -1.48 10.60 10.51
CA LYS A 120 -0.83 11.34 9.41
C LYS A 120 -0.92 10.58 8.11
N ALA A 121 -0.91 11.34 7.02
CA ALA A 121 -0.74 10.82 5.67
C ALA A 121 0.69 11.05 5.16
N TYR A 122 1.12 10.21 4.23
CA TYR A 122 2.38 10.34 3.51
C TYR A 122 2.10 10.28 2.01
N VAL A 123 2.58 11.26 1.25
CA VAL A 123 2.36 11.36 -0.19
C VAL A 123 3.63 11.02 -0.96
N VAL A 124 3.52 10.11 -1.92
CA VAL A 124 4.55 9.88 -2.94
C VAL A 124 4.04 10.45 -4.25
N TYR A 125 4.64 11.53 -4.72
CA TYR A 125 4.39 12.07 -6.06
C TYR A 125 5.18 11.29 -7.11
N SER A 126 4.80 11.42 -8.37
CA SER A 126 5.49 10.76 -9.48
C SER A 126 6.80 11.46 -9.83
N GLY A 127 6.86 12.78 -9.70
CA GLY A 127 8.09 13.54 -9.94
C GLY A 127 8.31 14.67 -8.95
N SER A 128 9.55 15.15 -8.89
CA SER A 128 9.99 16.11 -7.88
C SER A 128 9.35 17.49 -8.04
N SER A 129 8.88 17.86 -9.23
CA SER A 129 8.27 19.18 -9.46
C SER A 129 6.90 19.34 -8.78
N ALA A 130 6.21 18.22 -8.50
CA ALA A 130 4.92 18.22 -7.83
C ALA A 130 5.01 18.21 -6.29
N VAL A 131 6.20 17.99 -5.72
CA VAL A 131 6.37 17.93 -4.27
C VAL A 131 6.29 19.35 -3.67
N PRO A 132 5.35 19.65 -2.76
CA PRO A 132 5.26 20.96 -2.15
C PRO A 132 6.52 21.30 -1.35
N VAL A 133 7.02 22.53 -1.53
CA VAL A 133 8.20 23.02 -0.81
C VAL A 133 7.97 22.97 0.69
N GLY A 134 8.87 22.29 1.41
CA GLY A 134 8.80 22.15 2.87
C GLY A 134 7.83 21.09 3.38
N ALA A 135 7.23 20.26 2.51
CA ALA A 135 6.40 19.14 2.94
C ALA A 135 7.21 18.11 3.74
N GLN A 136 6.74 17.77 4.94
CA GLN A 136 7.42 16.84 5.85
C GLN A 136 7.12 15.37 5.54
N TYR A 137 5.90 15.07 5.11
CA TYR A 137 5.43 13.71 4.79
C TYR A 137 5.12 13.58 3.30
N ALA A 138 6.04 14.07 2.48
CA ALA A 138 5.94 13.93 1.04
C ALA A 138 7.31 13.65 0.43
N THR A 139 7.30 12.87 -0.64
CA THR A 139 8.47 12.61 -1.48
C THR A 139 8.04 12.37 -2.91
N TYR A 140 8.97 12.00 -3.78
CA TYR A 140 8.68 11.57 -5.13
C TYR A 140 9.20 10.15 -5.38
N ALA A 141 8.66 9.51 -6.41
CA ALA A 141 9.05 8.19 -6.87
C ALA A 141 10.56 8.13 -7.14
N ASN A 142 11.21 7.10 -6.61
CA ASN A 142 12.67 6.93 -6.66
C ASN A 142 13.08 5.75 -7.53
N ASN A 143 12.42 5.62 -8.69
CA ASN A 143 12.62 4.54 -9.66
C ASN A 143 13.32 5.02 -10.92
N ASN A 144 14.50 5.63 -10.77
CA ASN A 144 15.32 6.14 -11.88
C ASN A 144 14.62 7.17 -12.79
N GLY A 145 13.75 8.01 -12.22
CA GLY A 145 13.02 9.06 -12.95
C GLY A 145 11.86 8.55 -13.80
N PHE A 146 11.45 7.29 -13.64
CA PHE A 146 10.29 6.76 -14.34
C PHE A 146 8.98 7.33 -13.77
N GLY A 147 8.92 7.59 -12.47
CA GLY A 147 7.72 8.08 -11.80
C GLY A 147 6.75 6.95 -11.41
N LEU A 148 5.55 7.30 -10.97
CA LEU A 148 4.56 6.29 -10.56
C LEU A 148 4.01 5.50 -11.76
N ARG A 149 3.92 6.13 -12.93
CA ARG A 149 3.56 5.50 -14.23
C ARG A 149 2.32 4.63 -14.18
N PHE A 150 1.28 5.10 -13.52
CA PHE A 150 -0.03 4.48 -13.66
C PHE A 150 -0.45 4.54 -15.14
N ASP A 151 -0.74 3.36 -15.71
CA ASP A 151 -1.16 3.26 -17.10
C ASP A 151 -2.44 4.09 -17.30
N ARG A 152 -2.43 4.93 -18.34
CA ARG A 152 -3.51 5.85 -18.73
C ARG A 152 -4.84 5.10 -18.66
N GLY A 153 -5.81 5.60 -17.91
CA GLY A 153 -7.02 4.83 -17.58
C GLY A 153 -7.81 4.31 -18.79
N MET A 154 -8.71 3.35 -18.55
CA MET A 154 -9.52 2.68 -19.59
C MET A 154 -10.24 3.66 -20.53
N ASN A 155 -10.77 4.75 -19.98
CA ASN A 155 -11.50 5.78 -20.73
C ASN A 155 -10.62 6.70 -21.58
N GLN A 156 -9.31 6.51 -21.51
CA GLN A 156 -8.31 7.25 -22.28
C GLN A 156 -7.51 6.30 -23.19
N GLN A 157 -8.14 5.18 -23.58
CA GLN A 157 -7.59 4.17 -24.48
C GLN A 157 -6.39 3.39 -23.90
N GLY A 158 -6.20 3.39 -22.59
CA GLY A 158 -5.28 2.45 -21.94
C GLY A 158 -6.01 1.26 -21.31
N ALA A 159 -5.27 0.35 -20.67
CA ALA A 159 -5.81 -0.90 -20.13
C ALA A 159 -6.25 -0.80 -18.65
N GLY A 160 -6.29 0.42 -18.09
CA GLY A 160 -6.34 0.63 -16.65
C GLY A 160 -5.08 0.09 -15.96
N ASP A 161 -5.03 0.19 -14.63
CA ASP A 161 -3.90 -0.30 -13.84
C ASP A 161 -4.36 -0.64 -12.41
N ILE A 162 -3.41 -0.98 -11.57
CA ILE A 162 -3.60 -1.21 -10.14
C ILE A 162 -2.49 -0.51 -9.38
N VAL A 163 -2.82 0.08 -8.23
CA VAL A 163 -1.83 0.50 -7.24
C VAL A 163 -1.72 -0.58 -6.17
N TYR A 164 -0.49 -0.95 -5.81
CA TYR A 164 -0.19 -1.80 -4.65
C TYR A 164 0.68 -1.03 -3.67
N LEU A 165 0.31 -1.10 -2.40
CA LEU A 165 1.19 -0.84 -1.27
C LEU A 165 1.70 -2.17 -0.75
N VAL A 166 3.01 -2.39 -0.78
CA VAL A 166 3.66 -3.66 -0.42
C VAL A 166 4.60 -3.42 0.74
N ARG A 167 4.58 -4.31 1.73
CA ARG A 167 5.45 -4.24 2.89
C ARG A 167 6.88 -4.62 2.56
N ALA A 168 7.80 -4.36 3.48
CA ALA A 168 9.19 -4.77 3.37
C ALA A 168 9.38 -6.29 3.20
N ASP A 169 8.49 -7.10 3.79
CA ASP A 169 8.49 -8.57 3.67
C ASP A 169 7.91 -9.08 2.33
N GLY A 170 7.48 -8.19 1.44
CA GLY A 170 6.89 -8.51 0.15
C GLY A 170 5.39 -8.83 0.18
N THR A 171 4.75 -8.84 1.35
CA THR A 171 3.29 -9.02 1.44
C THR A 171 2.55 -7.75 1.03
N VAL A 172 1.43 -7.90 0.31
CA VAL A 172 0.57 -6.77 -0.03
C VAL A 172 -0.06 -6.22 1.25
N GLN A 173 0.17 -4.94 1.50
CA GLN A 173 -0.59 -4.19 2.49
C GLN A 173 -1.96 -3.88 1.92
N ASP A 174 -2.05 -3.08 0.86
CA ASP A 174 -3.32 -2.62 0.33
C ASP A 174 -3.22 -2.44 -1.19
N SER A 175 -4.35 -2.42 -1.88
CA SER A 175 -4.36 -2.22 -3.32
C SER A 175 -5.70 -1.76 -3.85
N HIS A 176 -5.70 -1.09 -4.98
CA HIS A 176 -6.91 -0.77 -5.73
C HIS A 176 -6.67 -0.86 -7.24
N SER A 177 -7.53 -1.62 -7.94
CA SER A 177 -7.51 -1.77 -9.39
C SER A 177 -8.62 -0.95 -10.03
N TYR A 178 -8.29 -0.32 -11.16
CA TYR A 178 -9.24 0.35 -12.05
C TYR A 178 -9.19 -0.26 -13.47
N GLN A 179 -8.84 -1.54 -13.56
CA GLN A 179 -8.80 -2.29 -14.84
C GLN A 179 -10.18 -2.74 -15.32
N SER A 180 -11.23 -2.64 -14.48
CA SER A 180 -12.59 -2.93 -14.91
C SER A 180 -13.13 -1.81 -15.79
N ALA A 181 -13.84 -2.16 -16.86
CA ALA A 181 -14.54 -1.19 -17.72
C ALA A 181 -15.63 -0.39 -17.01
N SER A 182 -16.02 -0.79 -15.80
CA SER A 182 -16.97 -0.06 -14.94
C SER A 182 -16.32 1.02 -14.07
N VAL A 183 -14.98 1.10 -14.05
CA VAL A 183 -14.25 2.10 -13.26
C VAL A 183 -13.75 3.18 -14.20
N ASP A 184 -14.41 4.33 -14.16
CA ASP A 184 -14.02 5.46 -14.99
C ASP A 184 -12.75 6.13 -14.44
N VAL A 185 -11.88 6.61 -15.33
CA VAL A 185 -10.70 7.39 -14.93
C VAL A 185 -10.76 8.75 -15.61
N TYR A 186 -11.09 9.77 -14.84
CA TYR A 186 -11.14 11.15 -15.32
C TYR A 186 -9.81 11.87 -15.05
N PRO A 187 -9.25 12.61 -16.02
CA PRO A 187 -8.05 13.40 -15.78
C PRO A 187 -8.26 14.36 -14.60
N GLY A 188 -7.37 14.32 -13.62
CA GLY A 188 -7.42 15.19 -12.44
C GLY A 188 -8.19 14.64 -11.25
N TYR A 189 -9.04 13.65 -11.46
CA TYR A 189 -9.88 13.09 -10.40
C TYR A 189 -9.11 11.96 -9.76
N SER A 190 -8.73 12.14 -8.49
CA SER A 190 -8.17 11.05 -7.69
C SER A 190 -9.27 10.12 -7.21
N PHE A 191 -8.87 8.88 -6.97
CA PHE A 191 -9.67 7.93 -6.19
C PHE A 191 -9.33 8.13 -4.71
N ASN A 192 -10.34 8.29 -3.87
CA ASN A 192 -10.22 8.45 -2.42
C ASN A 192 -11.00 7.35 -1.71
N ARG A 193 -10.55 6.95 -0.52
CA ARG A 193 -11.34 6.12 0.39
C ARG A 193 -12.61 6.86 0.79
N ASN A 194 -13.74 6.14 0.85
CA ASN A 194 -15.03 6.65 1.26
C ASN A 194 -15.64 5.72 2.34
N PRO A 195 -15.76 6.16 3.61
CA PRO A 195 -15.35 7.47 4.12
C PRO A 195 -13.83 7.71 4.04
N ASP A 196 -13.44 8.98 3.92
CA ASP A 196 -12.02 9.38 3.93
C ASP A 196 -11.32 8.87 5.20
N ALA A 197 -10.05 8.48 5.06
CA ALA A 197 -9.23 7.92 6.13
C ALA A 197 -9.80 6.65 6.79
N SER A 198 -10.64 5.88 6.09
CA SER A 198 -11.15 4.58 6.52
C SER A 198 -10.48 3.42 5.79
N ALA A 199 -9.79 2.55 6.53
CA ALA A 199 -9.16 1.33 5.98
C ALA A 199 -10.17 0.35 5.37
N MET A 200 -11.45 0.45 5.75
CA MET A 200 -12.55 -0.36 5.23
C MET A 200 -13.48 0.42 4.31
N GLY A 201 -13.16 1.69 4.01
CA GLY A 201 -13.94 2.50 3.09
C GLY A 201 -13.86 1.94 1.68
N ASP A 202 -14.96 2.04 0.95
CA ASP A 202 -14.98 1.80 -0.50
C ASP A 202 -14.19 2.90 -1.23
N TRP A 203 -14.12 2.83 -2.55
CA TRP A 203 -13.47 3.84 -3.38
C TRP A 203 -14.50 4.74 -4.06
N ASP A 204 -14.24 6.04 -4.06
CA ASP A 204 -15.03 7.05 -4.77
C ASP A 204 -14.08 8.14 -5.29
N TYR A 205 -14.57 9.06 -6.11
CA TYR A 205 -13.76 10.21 -6.53
C TYR A 205 -13.65 11.22 -5.40
N CYS A 206 -12.47 11.80 -5.17
CA CYS A 206 -12.25 12.80 -4.12
C CYS A 206 -13.27 13.96 -4.16
N ILE A 207 -13.66 14.40 -5.36
CA ILE A 207 -14.64 15.47 -5.53
C ILE A 207 -16.01 15.17 -4.90
N ASN A 208 -16.41 13.89 -4.83
CA ASN A 208 -17.67 13.49 -4.24
C ASN A 208 -17.65 13.58 -2.70
N LEU A 209 -16.46 13.71 -2.09
CA LEU A 209 -16.27 13.77 -0.64
C LEU A 209 -16.00 15.19 -0.12
N GLY A 210 -15.46 16.10 -0.94
CA GLY A 210 -15.10 17.43 -0.46
C GLY A 210 -14.85 18.50 -1.53
N TYR A 211 -15.42 18.33 -2.72
CA TYR A 211 -15.47 19.31 -3.83
C TYR A 211 -14.16 19.58 -4.59
N ASP A 212 -13.00 19.16 -4.09
CA ASP A 212 -11.74 19.21 -4.82
C ASP A 212 -11.50 17.92 -5.62
N TYR A 213 -10.92 18.03 -6.82
CA TYR A 213 -10.65 16.87 -7.68
C TYR A 213 -9.60 15.91 -7.10
N SER A 214 -8.67 16.45 -6.29
CA SER A 214 -7.69 15.69 -5.51
C SER A 214 -7.17 16.53 -4.34
N THR A 215 -6.73 15.89 -3.26
CA THR A 215 -6.32 16.54 -2.01
C THR A 215 -5.02 15.99 -1.43
N PRO A 216 -3.93 15.80 -2.20
CA PRO A 216 -2.73 15.17 -1.68
C PRO A 216 -2.16 15.91 -0.45
N GLY A 217 -2.02 15.18 0.65
CA GLY A 217 -1.53 15.67 1.93
C GLY A 217 -2.62 16.30 2.82
N ARG A 218 -3.89 16.23 2.42
CA ARG A 218 -5.06 16.76 3.14
C ARG A 218 -6.19 15.74 3.12
N ARG A 219 -7.09 15.85 4.08
CA ARG A 219 -8.35 15.12 4.06
C ARG A 219 -9.15 15.53 2.82
N ALA A 220 -10.07 14.67 2.39
CA ALA A 220 -10.89 14.92 1.20
C ALA A 220 -11.67 16.25 1.25
N ASN A 221 -11.98 16.77 2.44
CA ASN A 221 -12.62 18.07 2.67
C ASN A 221 -11.64 19.27 2.74
N GLY A 222 -10.37 19.08 2.39
CA GLY A 222 -9.31 20.09 2.40
C GLY A 222 -8.67 20.37 3.78
N SER A 223 -9.19 19.79 4.86
CA SER A 223 -8.62 19.96 6.20
C SER A 223 -7.33 19.16 6.38
N ALA A 224 -6.51 19.52 7.38
CA ALA A 224 -5.27 18.80 7.66
C ALA A 224 -5.54 17.41 8.30
N PHE A 225 -4.62 16.47 8.08
CA PHE A 225 -4.63 15.16 8.73
C PHE A 225 -4.34 15.23 10.22
#